data_AF-A0AAW8TB86-F1
#
_entry.id   AF-A0AAW8TB86-F1
#
_cell.length_a   1.000
_cell.length_b   1.000
_cell.length_c   1.000
_cell.angle_alpha   90.00
_cell.angle_beta   90.00
_cell.angle_gamma   90.00
#
_symmetry.space_group_name_H-M   'P 1'
#
loop_
_entity.id
_entity.type
_entity.pdbx_description
1 polymer ?
#
loop_
_entity_poly.entity_id
_entity_poly.type
_entity_poly.pdbx_seq_one_letter_code
_entity_poly.pdbx_strand_id
1 'polypeptide(L)'
;MDFVVREERPEPGLLIQQIELPKEIDPREMTQEQALSLISACMPDAYTLENIQIEDKEKPARIILTEKLKEKEVLAPHIQQTPPAVPSRKRKRLLERIRKRE
;
A
#
# COMPACT_ATOMS: atom_id res chain seq x y z
N MET A 1 26.65 -8.48 17.60
CA MET A 1 26.53 -7.68 16.38
C MET A 1 25.05 -7.50 16.19
N ASP A 2 24.62 -6.26 16.30
CA ASP A 2 23.21 -5.94 16.45
C ASP A 2 22.86 -4.99 15.32
N PHE A 3 21.79 -5.34 14.59
CA PHE A 3 21.20 -4.47 13.59
C PHE A 3 20.20 -3.56 14.29
N VAL A 4 20.17 -2.29 13.88
CA VAL A 4 19.15 -1.36 14.36
C VAL A 4 18.16 -1.12 13.23
N VAL A 5 16.91 -1.52 13.45
CA VAL A 5 15.83 -1.29 12.49
C VAL A 5 14.96 -0.16 13.00
N ARG A 6 14.75 0.86 12.16
CA ARG A 6 13.80 1.96 12.41
C ARG A 6 12.70 1.91 11.39
N GLU A 7 11.48 2.17 11.85
CA GLU A 7 10.30 2.16 11.00
C GLU A 7 9.62 3.51 11.00
N GLU A 8 9.31 4.03 9.82
CA GLU A 8 8.59 5.27 9.61
C GLU A 8 7.38 5.02 8.71
N ARG A 9 6.23 5.60 9.07
CA ARG A 9 4.97 5.49 8.32
C ARG A 9 4.52 6.89 7.91
N PRO A 10 5.12 7.46 6.84
CA PRO A 10 4.81 8.81 6.42
C PRO A 10 3.37 8.96 5.94
N GLU A 11 2.83 7.92 5.27
CA GLU A 11 1.49 7.90 4.71
C GLU A 11 0.78 6.56 4.96
N PRO A 12 -0.56 6.52 4.94
CA PRO A 12 -1.29 5.26 5.05
C PRO A 12 -0.89 4.29 3.95
N GLY A 13 -0.43 3.11 4.34
CA GLY A 13 -0.01 2.06 3.40
C GLY A 13 1.41 2.24 2.86
N LEU A 14 2.17 3.24 3.31
CA LEU A 14 3.60 3.38 3.01
C LEU A 14 4.42 3.12 4.28
N LEU A 15 5.40 2.23 4.20
CA LEU A 15 6.34 1.91 5.27
C LEU A 15 7.76 2.15 4.75
N ILE A 16 8.53 2.93 5.49
CA ILE A 16 9.96 3.13 5.26
C ILE A 16 10.70 2.44 6.40
N GLN A 17 11.49 1.43 6.09
CA GLN A 17 12.37 0.78 7.07
C GLN A 17 13.81 1.22 6.83
N GLN A 18 14.50 1.65 7.88
CA GLN A 18 15.93 1.98 7.85
C GLN A 18 16.68 0.98 8.71
N ILE A 19 17.54 0.19 8.08
CA ILE A 19 18.34 -0.84 8.72
C ILE A 19 19.77 -0.31 8.82
N GLU A 20 20.19 0.07 10.03
CA GLU A 20 21.58 0.45 10.30
C GLU A 20 22.42 -0.82 10.46
N LEU A 21 23.45 -0.94 9.62
CA LEU A 21 24.37 -2.06 9.61
C LEU A 21 25.45 -1.89 10.69
N PRO A 22 25.93 -2.97 11.30
CA PRO A 22 27.14 -2.94 12.14
C PRO A 22 28.32 -2.29 11.40
N LYS A 23 29.21 -1.60 12.13
CA LYS A 23 30.33 -0.83 11.55
C LYS A 23 31.30 -1.69 10.74
N GLU A 24 31.32 -2.98 11.02
CA GLU A 24 32.18 -3.99 10.38
C GLU A 24 31.60 -4.52 9.06
N ILE A 25 30.32 -4.25 8.77
CA ILE A 25 29.63 -4.73 7.57
C ILE A 25 29.58 -3.60 6.55
N ASP A 26 30.20 -3.83 5.39
CA ASP A 26 30.02 -2.98 4.22
C ASP A 26 28.81 -3.47 3.41
N PRO A 27 27.76 -2.65 3.23
CA PRO A 27 26.60 -3.04 2.41
C PRO A 27 26.95 -3.38 0.97
N ARG A 28 28.04 -2.83 0.41
CA ARG A 28 28.44 -3.07 -0.98
C ARG A 28 29.14 -4.41 -1.18
N GLU A 29 29.72 -4.96 -0.11
CA GLU A 29 30.37 -6.27 -0.12
C GLU A 29 29.40 -7.41 0.25
N MET A 30 28.15 -7.08 0.60
CA MET A 30 27.12 -8.07 0.91
C MET A 30 26.73 -8.89 -0.33
N THR A 31 26.64 -10.20 -0.15
CA THR A 31 26.10 -11.08 -1.18
C THR A 31 24.59 -10.89 -1.33
N GLN A 32 24.06 -11.26 -2.51
CA GLN A 32 22.62 -11.20 -2.77
C GLN A 32 21.81 -12.03 -1.76
N GLU A 33 22.29 -13.20 -1.35
CA GLU A 33 21.61 -14.06 -0.38
C GLU A 33 21.54 -13.43 1.02
N GLN A 34 22.62 -12.77 1.45
CA GLN A 34 22.65 -12.04 2.71
C GLN A 34 21.72 -10.84 2.68
N ALA A 35 21.73 -10.07 1.58
CA ALA A 35 20.84 -8.92 1.41
C ALA A 35 19.37 -9.38 1.42
N LEU A 36 19.03 -10.43 0.68
CA LEU A 36 17.67 -10.98 0.64
C LEU A 36 17.23 -11.51 2.01
N SER A 37 18.12 -12.19 2.73
CA SER A 37 17.83 -12.70 4.08
C SER A 37 17.57 -11.56 5.07
N LEU A 38 18.36 -10.48 5.00
CA LEU A 38 18.17 -9.30 5.84
C LEU A 38 16.83 -8.62 5.53
N ILE A 39 16.56 -8.36 4.24
CA ILE A 39 15.32 -7.72 3.79
C ILE A 39 14.10 -8.54 4.21
N SER A 40 14.12 -9.85 3.96
CA SER A 40 12.99 -10.74 4.32
C SER A 40 12.78 -10.89 5.82
N ALA A 41 13.83 -10.75 6.65
CA ALA A 41 13.70 -10.78 8.10
C ALA A 41 13.10 -9.49 8.69
N CYS A 42 13.29 -8.36 8.01
CA CYS A 42 12.79 -7.05 8.46
C CYS A 42 11.41 -6.70 7.87
N MET A 43 11.16 -7.09 6.63
CA MET A 43 9.96 -6.72 5.87
C MET A 43 8.71 -7.44 6.41
N PRO A 44 7.63 -6.73 6.76
CA PRO A 44 6.38 -7.37 7.19
C PRO A 44 5.64 -8.03 6.02
N ASP A 45 5.04 -9.20 6.27
CA ASP A 45 4.30 -9.98 5.24
C ASP A 45 3.16 -9.21 4.55
N ALA A 46 2.59 -8.20 5.22
CA ALA A 46 1.49 -7.40 4.68
C ALA A 46 1.94 -6.39 3.61
N TYR A 47 3.24 -6.20 3.42
CA TYR A 47 3.80 -5.20 2.53
C TYR A 47 4.55 -5.85 1.34
N THR A 48 4.71 -5.07 0.28
CA THR A 48 5.52 -5.37 -0.89
C THR A 48 6.64 -4.36 -0.99
N LEU A 49 7.85 -4.85 -1.20
CA LEU A 49 9.02 -4.02 -1.45
C LEU A 49 8.86 -3.23 -2.76
N GLU A 50 8.93 -1.92 -2.67
CA GLU A 50 8.85 -1.00 -3.81
C GLU A 50 10.24 -0.50 -4.21
N ASN A 51 11.10 -0.21 -3.23
CA ASN A 51 12.44 0.31 -3.48
C ASN A 51 13.45 -0.12 -2.40
N ILE A 52 14.71 -0.26 -2.80
CA ILE A 52 15.86 -0.49 -1.92
C ILE A 52 16.90 0.58 -2.21
N GLN A 53 17.40 1.25 -1.18
CA GLN A 53 18.49 2.22 -1.28
C GLN A 53 19.58 1.86 -0.26
N ILE A 54 20.83 2.09 -0.66
CA ILE A 54 21.99 1.93 0.23
C ILE A 54 22.55 3.33 0.47
N GLU A 55 22.63 3.71 1.73
CA GLU A 55 23.24 4.95 2.18
C GLU A 55 24.54 4.63 2.92
N ASP A 56 25.66 4.71 2.21
CA ASP A 56 27.01 4.43 2.70
C ASP A 56 27.83 5.69 3.00
N LYS A 57 27.20 6.87 2.91
CA LYS A 57 27.85 8.15 3.21
C LYS A 57 28.06 8.38 4.70
N GLU A 58 27.16 7.86 5.54
CA GLU A 58 27.26 7.93 6.99
C GLU A 58 27.71 6.58 7.58
N LYS A 59 28.37 6.61 8.75
CA LYS A 59 28.74 5.41 9.50
C LYS A 59 27.99 5.38 10.84
N PRO A 60 27.24 4.32 11.16
CA PRO A 60 27.05 3.09 10.38
C PRO A 60 26.27 3.32 9.07
N ALA A 61 26.59 2.51 8.06
CA ALA A 61 25.88 2.54 6.78
C ALA A 61 24.45 2.03 6.96
N ARG A 62 23.54 2.51 6.11
CA ARG A 62 22.11 2.19 6.20
C ARG A 62 21.59 1.55 4.93
N ILE A 63 20.66 0.62 5.08
CA ILE A 63 19.80 0.13 3.99
C ILE A 63 18.40 0.68 4.24
N ILE A 64 17.87 1.41 3.26
CA ILE A 64 16.54 2.00 3.32
C ILE A 64 15.63 1.19 2.41
N LEU A 65 14.58 0.62 2.98
CA LEU A 65 13.53 -0.12 2.29
C LEU A 65 12.29 0.77 2.22
N THR A 66 11.78 0.97 1.02
CA THR A 66 10.46 1.59 0.81
C THR A 66 9.49 0.49 0.44
N GLU A 67 8.42 0.37 1.22
CA GLU A 67 7.47 -0.71 1.13
C GLU A 67 6.04 -0.18 1.07
N LYS A 68 5.23 -0.83 0.25
CA LYS A 68 3.83 -0.49 0.08
C LYS A 68 2.94 -1.59 0.60
N LEU A 69 1.90 -1.25 1.34
CA LEU A 69 0.93 -2.21 1.87
C LEU A 69 0.29 -2.93 0.67
N LYS A 70 0.25 -4.26 0.74
CA LYS A 70 -0.49 -5.07 -0.24
C LYS A 70 -1.92 -4.57 -0.23
N GLU A 71 -2.41 -4.17 -1.40
CA GLU A 71 -3.84 -4.04 -1.59
C GLU A 71 -4.43 -5.41 -1.27
N LYS A 72 -5.08 -5.53 -0.10
CA LYS A 72 -6.02 -6.63 0.06
C LYS A 72 -6.97 -6.43 -1.09
N GLU A 73 -7.07 -7.43 -1.97
CA GLU A 73 -8.28 -7.60 -2.76
C GLU A 73 -9.41 -7.61 -1.73
N VAL A 74 -9.98 -6.42 -1.50
CA VAL A 74 -11.33 -6.32 -1.02
C VAL A 74 -12.06 -7.00 -2.16
N LEU A 75 -12.29 -8.31 -2.03
CA LEU A 75 -13.45 -8.95 -2.59
C LEU A 75 -14.58 -8.05 -2.08
N ALA A 76 -14.89 -7.02 -2.87
CA ALA A 76 -16.03 -6.17 -2.65
C ALA A 76 -17.13 -7.19 -2.39
N PRO A 77 -17.86 -7.12 -1.26
CA PRO A 77 -19.02 -7.96 -1.10
C PRO A 77 -19.79 -7.76 -2.39
N HIS A 78 -19.92 -8.84 -3.16
CA HIS A 78 -20.68 -8.86 -4.38
C HIS A 78 -22.09 -8.52 -3.92
N ILE A 79 -22.40 -7.22 -3.86
CA ILE A 79 -23.75 -6.73 -3.82
C ILE A 79 -24.24 -7.25 -5.16
N GLN A 80 -24.86 -8.42 -5.13
CA GLN A 80 -25.83 -8.81 -6.13
C GLN A 80 -26.83 -7.66 -6.11
N GLN A 81 -26.58 -6.67 -6.96
CA GLN A 81 -27.54 -5.66 -7.31
C GLN A 81 -28.59 -6.42 -8.11
N THR A 82 -29.45 -7.18 -7.43
CA THR A 82 -30.79 -7.39 -7.93
C THR A 82 -31.33 -5.99 -8.20
N PRO A 83 -31.70 -5.65 -9.45
CA PRO A 83 -32.18 -4.31 -9.75
C PRO A 83 -33.34 -4.02 -8.79
N PRO A 84 -33.35 -2.87 -8.08
CA PRO A 84 -34.46 -2.53 -7.24
C PRO A 84 -35.70 -2.43 -8.13
N ALA A 85 -36.67 -3.33 -7.90
CA ALA A 85 -37.96 -3.27 -8.55
C ALA A 85 -38.55 -1.88 -8.30
N VAL A 86 -38.50 -1.03 -9.33
CA VAL A 86 -39.03 0.33 -9.28
C VAL A 86 -40.53 0.22 -8.94
N PRO A 87 -41.01 0.73 -7.79
CA PRO A 87 -42.43 0.87 -7.61
C PRO A 87 -42.91 1.95 -8.59
N SER A 88 -43.66 1.54 -9.59
CA SER A 88 -44.23 2.39 -10.64
C SER A 88 -45.27 3.36 -10.08
N ARG A 89 -44.83 4.42 -9.40
CA ARG A 89 -45.69 5.56 -9.09
C ARG A 89 -45.94 6.34 -10.38
N LYS A 90 -47.07 6.06 -11.02
CA LYS A 90 -47.62 6.81 -12.17
C LYS A 90 -47.63 8.31 -11.84
N ARG A 91 -46.67 9.08 -12.36
CA ARG A 91 -46.68 10.54 -12.31
C ARG A 91 -47.70 11.07 -13.33
N LYS A 92 -48.99 11.00 -12.98
CA LYS A 92 -50.12 11.41 -13.83
C LYS A 92 -50.45 12.91 -13.80
N ARG A 93 -49.52 13.81 -13.45
CA ARG A 93 -49.92 15.18 -13.04
C ARG A 93 -49.19 16.36 -13.68
N LEU A 94 -48.32 16.14 -14.67
CA LEU A 94 -47.67 17.26 -15.40
C LEU A 94 -48.08 17.35 -16.88
N LEU A 95 -48.39 16.23 -17.54
CA LEU A 95 -48.73 16.21 -18.97
C LEU A 95 -50.13 16.75 -19.30
N GLU A 96 -51.07 16.78 -18.33
CA GLU A 96 -52.43 17.30 -18.59
C GLU A 96 -52.52 18.83 -18.70
N ARG A 97 -51.49 19.59 -18.29
CA ARG A 97 -51.54 21.07 -18.38
C ARG A 97 -51.12 21.63 -19.73
N ILE A 98 -50.42 20.87 -20.56
CA ILE A 98 -49.91 21.37 -21.86
C ILE A 98 -51.00 21.28 -22.94
N ARG A 99 -51.96 20.36 -22.81
CA ARG A 99 -52.97 20.08 -23.87
C ARG A 99 -54.23 20.97 -23.83
N LYS A 100 -54.26 22.06 -23.05
CA LYS A 100 -55.41 22.99 -22.98
C LYS A 100 -55.13 24.39 -23.54
N ARG A 101 -54.07 24.54 -24.33
CA ARG A 101 -53.82 25.75 -25.13
C ARG A 101 -53.69 25.38 -26.60
N GLU A 102 -54.77 24.86 -27.15
CA GLU A 102 -55.15 24.99 -28.56
C GLU A 102 -56.61 25.46 -28.59
#